data_AF-A0A8C6GIF2-F1
#
_entry.id   AF-A0A8C6GIF2-F1
#
_cell.length_a   1.000
_cell.length_b   1.000
_cell.length_c   1.000
_cell.angle_alpha   90.00
_cell.angle_beta   90.00
_cell.angle_gamma   90.00
#
_symmetry.space_group_name_H-M   'P 1'
#
loop_
_entity.id
_entity.type
_entity.pdbx_description
1 polymer ?
#
loop_
_entity_poly.entity_id
_entity_poly.type
_entity_poly.pdbx_seq_one_letter_code
_entity_poly.pdbx_strand_id
1 'polypeptide(L)'
;MFHHTIQTHFPVFEVPVDAGEGSATHDWENKIPAWGITEECTCWGKGFWNLKVLLCHPLWPAQFPASLGTQSHNAPRSLSERWVERMRTAAGRVPWGIRFHSNSFPGGAGSFSFRRARPGSALSGLRACRRLVFCPLQQGRGRCRPGSEALAMEGQRVEVDGGIMEGGGQILRVSTALSCLLGLPLRVQKIRAGRSTPGLRPQHLSGLEMVRDLCGGHLEGAEIGSTEITFTPEKIRGGVHTADTKTAGSVCLLMQVSMPCVLFAASPSELRLKGGTNAEMAPQIDYTMMVFKPIAEKFGFTFNCDIKTRGYYPKGGGEVIVRVSPVKRLDPINLTDRGSVTKIYGRAFVAGVLPLKVAKDMAAAAVRCIRKEIRDLYVSIQPVQEARDQAFGNGSGIIIVAETSTGCLFAGSSLGKRGVNADKVGIEAAEMLLANLRHGGTVDEYLQDQLIIFMALANGISRIKTGPVTLHTQTAIHFAEQLAKAKFTVKKSEEEEDATKDTYIIECEGIGMANPHL
;
A
#
# COMPACT_ATOMS: atom_id res chain seq x y z
N MET A 1 -59.89 22.96 -13.90
CA MET A 1 -60.51 21.91 -13.08
C MET A 1 -59.54 21.51 -11.99
N PHE A 2 -59.92 21.86 -10.76
CA PHE A 2 -59.47 21.40 -9.44
C PHE A 2 -57.97 21.27 -9.12
N HIS A 3 -57.45 22.36 -8.55
CA HIS A 3 -56.49 22.35 -7.44
C HIS A 3 -57.09 21.67 -6.20
N HIS A 4 -56.26 20.92 -5.47
CA HIS A 4 -56.49 20.68 -4.05
C HIS A 4 -55.20 20.95 -3.27
N THR A 5 -55.24 22.08 -2.58
CA THR A 5 -54.37 22.47 -1.46
C THR A 5 -54.96 21.84 -0.20
N ILE A 6 -54.13 21.18 0.62
CA ILE A 6 -54.49 20.81 1.99
C ILE A 6 -53.43 21.40 2.91
N GLN A 7 -53.84 22.45 3.62
CA GLN A 7 -53.20 22.95 4.84
C GLN A 7 -53.66 22.08 6.01
N THR A 8 -52.74 21.68 6.88
CA THR A 8 -53.06 21.20 8.22
C THR A 8 -52.19 21.93 9.24
N HIS A 9 -52.85 22.77 10.04
CA HIS A 9 -52.38 23.24 11.34
C HIS A 9 -52.44 22.11 12.38
N PHE A 10 -51.65 22.22 13.45
CA PHE A 10 -51.91 21.89 14.87
C PHE A 10 -50.56 21.69 15.61
N PRO A 11 -50.50 21.71 16.97
CA PRO A 11 -50.48 22.86 17.87
C PRO A 11 -49.11 23.03 18.58
N VAL A 12 -48.88 24.19 19.19
CA VAL A 12 -47.74 24.45 20.09
C VAL A 12 -48.09 23.94 21.49
N PHE A 13 -47.24 23.10 22.07
CA PHE A 13 -47.24 22.77 23.49
C PHE A 13 -45.85 23.04 24.08
N GLU A 14 -45.77 24.02 24.98
CA GLU A 14 -44.63 24.29 25.86
C GLU A 14 -44.89 23.63 27.23
N VAL A 15 -43.92 22.86 27.75
CA VAL A 15 -43.84 22.43 29.16
C VAL A 15 -42.33 22.28 29.53
N PRO A 16 -41.90 22.62 30.76
CA PRO A 16 -40.66 23.35 31.02
C PRO A 16 -39.43 22.48 31.36
N VAL A 17 -38.28 23.16 31.36
CA VAL A 17 -36.98 22.69 31.81
C VAL A 17 -36.94 22.70 33.34
N ASP A 18 -36.71 21.54 33.95
CA ASP A 18 -36.25 21.44 35.34
C ASP A 18 -34.82 20.91 35.41
N ALA A 19 -33.99 21.69 36.06
CA ALA A 19 -32.61 21.37 36.41
C ALA A 19 -32.60 20.49 37.67
N GLY A 20 -31.84 19.39 37.63
CA GLY A 20 -31.61 18.53 38.79
C GLY A 20 -30.18 17.99 38.77
N GLU A 21 -29.35 18.54 39.65
CA GLU A 21 -28.03 18.03 40.00
C GLU A 21 -28.14 16.62 40.60
N GLY A 22 -27.24 15.71 40.21
CA GLY A 22 -27.16 14.37 40.77
C GLY A 22 -25.88 13.67 40.34
N SER A 23 -24.87 13.70 41.21
CA SER A 23 -23.61 12.98 41.08
C SER A 23 -23.81 11.47 41.22
N ALA A 24 -23.26 10.69 40.27
CA ALA A 24 -22.92 9.29 40.49
C ALA A 24 -21.89 8.83 39.44
N THR A 25 -20.63 8.79 39.87
CA THR A 25 -19.57 8.00 39.26
C THR A 25 -19.97 6.52 39.29
N HIS A 26 -20.01 5.84 38.14
CA HIS A 26 -19.94 4.37 38.08
C HIS A 26 -19.13 3.92 36.86
N ASP A 27 -18.07 3.17 37.16
CA ASP A 27 -17.17 2.44 36.28
C ASP A 27 -17.89 1.55 35.28
N TRP A 28 -17.44 1.58 34.02
CA TRP A 28 -17.67 0.53 33.04
C TRP A 28 -16.33 0.18 32.37
N GLU A 29 -15.58 -0.72 33.02
CA GLU A 29 -14.50 -1.46 32.37
C GLU A 29 -15.04 -2.72 31.67
N ASN A 30 -14.51 -2.96 30.48
CA ASN A 30 -14.42 -4.23 29.76
C ASN A 30 -15.68 -4.80 29.10
N LYS A 31 -15.81 -4.52 27.78
CA LYS A 31 -15.81 -5.53 26.68
C LYS A 31 -16.14 -4.90 25.33
N ILE A 32 -15.13 -4.48 24.57
CA ILE A 32 -15.13 -4.46 23.09
C ILE A 32 -13.69 -4.74 22.60
N PRO A 33 -13.44 -5.67 21.66
CA PRO A 33 -12.12 -5.85 21.06
C PRO A 33 -11.83 -4.68 20.11
N ALA A 34 -10.79 -3.92 20.41
CA ALA A 34 -10.28 -2.85 19.56
C ALA A 34 -9.75 -3.41 18.23
N TRP A 35 -10.42 -3.04 17.13
CA TRP A 35 -9.80 -2.99 15.82
C TRP A 35 -9.03 -1.67 15.73
N GLY A 36 -7.71 -1.74 15.70
CA GLY A 36 -6.84 -0.59 15.50
C GLY A 36 -6.77 -0.22 14.02
N ILE A 37 -7.61 0.73 13.60
CA ILE A 37 -7.32 1.64 12.50
C ILE A 37 -7.20 3.02 13.16
N THR A 38 -5.98 3.51 13.32
CA THR A 38 -5.72 4.89 13.73
C THR A 38 -5.27 5.67 12.50
N GLU A 39 -6.21 6.34 11.86
CA GLU A 39 -5.95 7.56 11.10
C GLU A 39 -5.78 8.70 12.11
N GLU A 40 -4.57 9.23 12.25
CA GLU A 40 -4.34 10.48 12.99
C GLU A 40 -4.49 11.66 12.03
N CYS A 41 -5.64 12.32 12.10
CA CYS A 41 -5.83 13.66 11.56
C CYS A 41 -4.94 14.66 12.32
N THR A 42 -3.91 15.19 11.68
CA THR A 42 -3.13 16.31 12.21
C THR A 42 -3.81 17.64 11.87
N CYS A 43 -4.46 18.25 12.86
CA CYS A 43 -4.98 19.61 12.79
C CYS A 43 -3.85 20.63 13.02
N TRP A 44 -3.65 21.54 12.07
CA TRP A 44 -2.92 22.80 12.28
C TRP A 44 -3.95 23.94 12.35
N GLY A 45 -3.96 24.65 13.47
CA GLY A 45 -5.02 25.60 13.82
C GLY A 45 -4.93 26.98 13.18
N LYS A 46 -6.10 27.57 12.87
CA LYS A 46 -6.68 28.77 13.51
C LYS A 46 -7.80 29.33 12.62
N GLY A 47 -9.02 29.39 13.15
CA GLY A 47 -9.99 30.43 12.77
C GLY A 47 -11.39 29.95 12.38
N PHE A 48 -12.35 30.36 13.21
CA PHE A 48 -13.78 30.55 12.98
C PHE A 48 -14.73 29.33 13.03
N TRP A 49 -15.64 29.44 13.99
CA TRP A 49 -16.75 28.54 14.29
C TRP A 49 -17.89 28.72 13.28
N ASN A 50 -18.52 27.60 12.91
CA ASN A 50 -19.96 27.52 12.69
C ASN A 50 -20.43 26.09 12.97
N LEU A 51 -21.17 25.95 14.07
CA LEU A 51 -21.74 24.69 14.54
C LEU A 51 -23.00 24.39 13.71
N LYS A 52 -22.98 23.35 12.87
CA LYS A 52 -24.19 22.73 12.31
C LYS A 52 -24.29 21.32 12.87
N VAL A 53 -25.20 21.12 13.82
CA VAL A 53 -25.62 19.82 14.32
C VAL A 53 -26.60 19.23 13.32
N LEU A 54 -26.25 18.07 12.73
CA LEU A 54 -27.17 17.26 11.94
C LEU A 54 -27.41 15.96 12.70
N LEU A 55 -28.62 15.83 13.24
CA LEU A 55 -29.19 14.65 13.86
C LEU A 55 -29.48 13.60 12.79
N CYS A 56 -28.93 12.39 12.92
CA CYS A 56 -29.40 11.21 12.19
C CYS A 56 -30.23 10.32 13.12
N HIS A 57 -31.53 10.21 12.81
CA HIS A 57 -32.45 9.21 13.34
C HIS A 57 -32.14 7.81 12.77
N PRO A 58 -32.27 6.72 13.54
CA PRO A 58 -32.23 5.36 12.99
C PRO A 58 -33.62 4.95 12.49
N LEU A 59 -33.69 4.47 11.24
CA LEU A 59 -34.88 3.80 10.68
C LEU A 59 -34.70 2.28 10.76
N TRP A 60 -35.59 1.64 11.49
CA TRP A 60 -35.84 0.21 11.53
C TRP A 60 -37.17 -0.04 10.78
N PRO A 61 -37.30 -1.08 9.95
CA PRO A 61 -38.61 -1.63 9.64
C PRO A 61 -38.77 -2.99 10.31
N ALA A 62 -39.66 -3.04 11.29
CA ALA A 62 -40.26 -4.27 11.79
C ALA A 62 -41.43 -4.64 10.87
N GLN A 63 -41.52 -5.90 10.44
CA GLN A 63 -42.77 -6.52 10.03
C GLN A 63 -42.83 -7.94 10.58
N PHE A 64 -43.77 -8.15 11.51
CA PHE A 64 -44.35 -9.44 11.85
C PHE A 64 -45.50 -9.74 10.88
N PRO A 65 -45.90 -11.02 10.75
CA PRO A 65 -47.25 -11.32 11.21
C PRO A 65 -47.31 -12.51 12.16
N ALA A 66 -48.28 -12.45 13.07
CA ALA A 66 -48.67 -13.50 13.98
C ALA A 66 -49.66 -14.47 13.33
N SER A 67 -49.55 -15.76 13.62
CA SER A 67 -50.68 -16.68 13.65
C SER A 67 -50.46 -17.76 14.70
N LEU A 68 -51.43 -17.87 15.61
CA LEU A 68 -51.55 -18.81 16.72
C LEU A 68 -51.74 -20.26 16.26
N GLY A 69 -51.17 -21.21 17.01
CA GLY A 69 -51.44 -22.64 16.93
C GLY A 69 -50.69 -23.40 18.02
N THR A 70 -51.44 -24.12 18.85
CA THR A 70 -51.17 -24.54 20.23
C THR A 70 -50.48 -25.91 20.42
N GLN A 71 -49.86 -26.08 21.62
CA GLN A 71 -49.58 -27.32 22.38
C GLN A 71 -48.39 -28.21 21.94
N SER A 72 -47.55 -28.81 22.80
CA SER A 72 -47.44 -28.88 24.28
C SER A 72 -46.15 -29.65 24.71
N HIS A 73 -45.74 -29.47 25.98
CA HIS A 73 -44.90 -30.34 26.85
C HIS A 73 -43.40 -30.52 26.51
N ASN A 74 -42.40 -30.42 27.40
CA ASN A 74 -42.32 -30.47 28.87
C ASN A 74 -41.06 -29.73 29.38
N ALA A 75 -41.19 -29.05 30.52
CA ALA A 75 -40.12 -28.75 31.48
C ALA A 75 -40.64 -29.04 32.89
N PRO A 76 -39.77 -29.37 33.85
CA PRO A 76 -39.74 -28.58 35.10
C PRO A 76 -38.31 -28.13 35.45
N ARG A 77 -38.10 -26.84 35.80
CA ARG A 77 -38.09 -26.22 37.16
C ARG A 77 -36.88 -26.66 38.00
N SER A 78 -36.13 -25.82 38.72
CA SER A 78 -36.28 -24.42 39.22
C SER A 78 -34.93 -23.99 39.85
N LEU A 79 -34.47 -22.74 39.72
CA LEU A 79 -34.35 -21.67 40.76
C LEU A 79 -33.66 -22.14 42.06
N SER A 80 -32.69 -21.46 42.69
CA SER A 80 -32.46 -20.02 42.86
C SER A 80 -31.09 -19.77 43.54
N GLU A 81 -30.74 -18.49 43.63
CA GLU A 81 -29.89 -17.85 44.66
C GLU A 81 -28.39 -17.60 44.43
N ARG A 82 -28.03 -16.44 44.97
CA ARG A 82 -26.90 -15.57 44.68
C ARG A 82 -25.94 -15.58 45.87
N TRP A 83 -24.64 -15.46 45.53
CA TRP A 83 -23.62 -14.65 46.21
C TRP A 83 -22.99 -15.09 47.55
N VAL A 84 -21.67 -14.80 47.61
CA VAL A 84 -20.79 -14.46 48.75
C VAL A 84 -19.70 -15.48 49.16
N GLU A 85 -18.46 -14.94 49.19
CA GLU A 85 -17.23 -15.33 49.92
C GLU A 85 -16.22 -16.39 49.38
N ARG A 86 -15.24 -15.84 48.64
CA ARG A 86 -13.77 -15.83 48.87
C ARG A 86 -12.92 -17.12 49.10
N MET A 87 -11.92 -17.19 48.22
CA MET A 87 -10.46 -17.31 48.43
C MET A 87 -9.86 -18.53 49.14
N ARG A 88 -9.03 -19.25 48.38
CA ARG A 88 -7.63 -19.68 48.66
C ARG A 88 -7.24 -20.67 47.55
N THR A 89 -6.31 -20.41 46.64
CA THR A 89 -4.86 -20.50 46.89
C THR A 89 -4.13 -20.11 45.60
N ALA A 90 -3.19 -19.17 45.68
CA ALA A 90 -2.08 -19.07 44.74
C ALA A 90 -0.83 -18.68 45.55
N ALA A 91 0.16 -19.56 45.57
CA ALA A 91 1.44 -19.37 46.24
C ALA A 91 2.57 -19.59 45.22
N GLY A 92 3.57 -18.71 45.24
CA GLY A 92 4.83 -18.82 44.50
C GLY A 92 5.32 -17.48 43.91
N ARG A 93 5.77 -16.53 44.75
CA ARG A 93 7.17 -16.08 45.01
C ARG A 93 7.84 -15.23 43.90
N VAL A 94 7.98 -13.89 44.02
CA VAL A 94 9.07 -13.04 44.65
C VAL A 94 10.13 -12.59 43.58
N PRO A 95 10.86 -11.45 43.66
CA PRO A 95 10.61 -10.05 44.12
C PRO A 95 11.00 -8.99 43.05
N TRP A 96 10.75 -7.70 43.29
CA TRP A 96 11.73 -6.57 43.25
C TRP A 96 10.97 -5.25 43.50
N GLY A 97 11.39 -4.50 44.51
CA GLY A 97 10.82 -3.21 44.89
C GLY A 97 11.57 -2.04 44.27
N ILE A 98 10.87 -0.92 44.05
CA ILE A 98 11.49 0.37 43.76
C ILE A 98 10.83 1.44 44.65
N ARG A 99 11.69 2.15 45.38
CA ARG A 99 11.41 3.33 46.19
C ARG A 99 11.27 4.57 45.30
N PHE A 100 10.39 5.49 45.71
CA PHE A 100 10.37 6.86 45.21
C PHE A 100 11.54 7.66 45.80
N HIS A 101 12.26 8.39 44.95
CA HIS A 101 13.13 9.49 45.36
C HIS A 101 12.78 10.75 44.55
N SER A 102 12.47 11.81 45.29
CA SER A 102 12.48 13.21 44.86
C SER A 102 13.90 13.78 44.96
N ASN A 103 14.32 14.57 43.97
CA ASN A 103 15.04 15.86 44.15
C ASN A 103 15.51 16.47 42.80
N SER A 104 14.82 17.55 42.40
CA SER A 104 15.30 18.94 42.23
C SER A 104 16.49 19.36 41.32
N PHE A 105 16.20 20.44 40.55
CA PHE A 105 17.02 21.56 40.00
C PHE A 105 17.84 21.40 38.69
N PRO A 106 18.21 22.51 37.99
CA PRO A 106 17.80 23.92 38.10
C PRO A 106 17.34 24.59 36.78
N GLY A 107 16.84 25.83 36.92
CA GLY A 107 16.28 26.64 35.83
C GLY A 107 17.28 27.34 34.91
N GLY A 108 16.70 27.97 33.89
CA GLY A 108 17.33 28.96 33.03
C GLY A 108 16.25 29.88 32.48
N ALA A 109 16.27 31.14 32.95
CA ALA A 109 15.43 32.20 32.44
C ALA A 109 15.93 32.65 31.06
N GLY A 110 15.00 32.82 30.12
CA GLY A 110 15.28 33.34 28.78
C GLY A 110 14.04 34.01 28.22
N SER A 111 13.91 35.31 28.49
CA SER A 111 12.90 36.20 27.92
C SER A 111 13.23 36.47 26.44
N PHE A 112 12.35 36.05 25.52
CA PHE A 112 12.39 36.52 24.14
C PHE A 112 11.26 37.51 23.88
N SER A 113 11.66 38.72 23.52
CA SER A 113 10.80 39.83 23.17
C SER A 113 10.27 39.68 21.73
N PHE A 114 8.96 39.79 21.58
CA PHE A 114 8.29 39.90 20.27
C PHE A 114 8.51 41.32 19.71
N ARG A 115 9.28 41.47 18.63
CA ARG A 115 9.23 42.69 17.80
C ARG A 115 8.11 42.57 16.76
N ARG A 116 7.14 43.48 16.85
CA ARG A 116 6.15 43.78 15.81
C ARG A 116 6.86 44.40 14.60
N ALA A 117 6.64 43.83 13.41
CA ALA A 117 6.85 44.51 12.14
C ALA A 117 5.52 45.07 11.63
N ARG A 118 5.56 46.29 11.05
CA ARG A 118 4.48 46.92 10.29
C ARG A 118 5.05 47.51 8.97
N PRO A 119 4.19 47.78 7.97
CA PRO A 119 4.46 47.49 6.56
C PRO A 119 4.70 48.74 5.69
N GLY A 120 5.19 48.52 4.46
CA GLY A 120 5.08 49.42 3.30
C GLY A 120 5.19 48.57 2.03
N SER A 121 4.19 48.49 1.15
CA SER A 121 3.84 49.42 0.06
C SER A 121 5.00 49.66 -0.92
N ALA A 122 4.88 49.64 -2.24
CA ALA A 122 3.83 49.31 -3.21
C ALA A 122 4.50 49.49 -4.60
N LEU A 123 3.87 48.97 -5.67
CA LEU A 123 3.97 49.42 -7.07
C LEU A 123 5.33 49.18 -7.77
N SER A 124 5.47 49.06 -9.09
CA SER A 124 4.66 48.75 -10.27
C SER A 124 5.66 48.90 -11.43
N GLY A 125 5.39 48.32 -12.61
CA GLY A 125 6.07 48.79 -13.83
C GLY A 125 6.52 47.72 -14.81
N LEU A 126 5.58 47.32 -15.67
CA LEU A 126 5.86 46.76 -16.99
C LEU A 126 6.75 47.72 -17.81
N ARG A 127 7.67 47.18 -18.63
CA ARG A 127 7.48 47.09 -20.10
C ARG A 127 8.75 46.60 -20.80
N ALA A 128 8.48 45.76 -21.78
CA ALA A 128 9.38 45.21 -22.77
C ALA A 128 10.00 46.29 -23.68
N CYS A 129 11.20 46.01 -24.18
CA CYS A 129 11.63 46.50 -25.48
C CYS A 129 12.43 45.41 -26.20
N ARG A 130 11.76 44.76 -27.16
CA ARG A 130 12.35 43.87 -28.16
C ARG A 130 13.19 44.72 -29.11
N ARG A 131 14.46 44.38 -29.30
CA ARG A 131 15.24 44.80 -30.47
C ARG A 131 15.64 43.55 -31.26
N LEU A 132 14.94 43.37 -32.38
CA LEU A 132 15.29 42.45 -33.45
C LEU A 132 16.55 42.97 -34.14
N VAL A 133 17.61 42.17 -34.14
CA VAL A 133 18.80 42.38 -34.97
C VAL A 133 18.83 41.26 -35.99
N PHE A 134 18.68 41.62 -37.27
CA PHE A 134 18.93 40.75 -38.41
C PHE A 134 20.44 40.56 -38.57
N CYS A 135 20.90 39.32 -38.75
CA CYS A 135 22.26 38.99 -39.16
C CYS A 135 22.19 37.99 -40.35
N PRO A 136 22.95 38.19 -41.43
CA PRO A 136 22.76 37.48 -42.69
C PRO A 136 23.36 36.06 -42.69
N LEU A 137 22.75 35.20 -43.50
CA LEU A 137 23.14 33.83 -43.79
C LEU A 137 24.59 33.70 -44.29
N GLN A 138 25.39 32.86 -43.65
CA GLN A 138 26.52 32.17 -44.26
C GLN A 138 26.27 30.67 -44.27
N GLN A 139 26.33 30.08 -45.46
CA GLN A 139 26.22 28.65 -45.70
C GLN A 139 27.51 27.95 -45.23
N GLY A 140 27.40 27.10 -44.21
CA GLY A 140 28.44 26.19 -43.78
C GLY A 140 27.86 24.79 -43.58
N ARG A 141 28.35 23.82 -44.35
CA ARG A 141 27.96 22.40 -44.27
C ARG A 141 28.31 21.84 -42.88
N GLY A 142 27.30 21.59 -42.05
CA GLY A 142 27.42 20.83 -40.80
C GLY A 142 26.46 19.63 -40.83
N ARG A 143 26.99 18.42 -40.67
CA ARG A 143 26.19 17.20 -40.49
C ARG A 143 25.43 17.32 -39.16
N CYS A 144 24.10 17.28 -39.23
CA CYS A 144 23.24 17.16 -38.05
C CYS A 144 23.50 15.81 -37.37
N ARG A 145 24.10 15.82 -36.18
CA ARG A 145 23.99 14.72 -35.21
C ARG A 145 22.64 14.89 -34.49
N PRO A 146 21.82 13.85 -34.32
CA PRO A 146 20.66 13.93 -33.44
C PRO A 146 21.16 14.12 -32.00
N GLY A 147 20.71 15.20 -31.36
CA GLY A 147 20.99 15.48 -29.96
C GLY A 147 20.27 14.48 -29.07
N SER A 148 21.05 13.64 -28.39
CA SER A 148 20.64 13.01 -27.14
C SER A 148 21.07 13.95 -26.00
N GLU A 149 20.23 14.93 -25.67
CA GLU A 149 20.36 15.65 -24.40
C GLU A 149 19.84 14.75 -23.28
N ALA A 150 20.62 13.73 -22.93
CA ALA A 150 20.64 13.26 -21.57
C ALA A 150 21.24 14.40 -20.74
N LEU A 151 20.38 15.22 -20.13
CA LEU A 151 20.77 16.17 -19.10
C LEU A 151 21.34 15.35 -17.93
N ALA A 152 22.64 15.08 -17.99
CA ALA A 152 23.41 14.73 -16.80
C ALA A 152 23.34 15.95 -15.87
N MET A 153 22.46 15.88 -14.87
CA MET A 153 22.48 16.78 -13.71
C MET A 153 23.72 16.44 -12.89
N GLU A 154 24.89 16.80 -13.40
CA GLU A 154 26.18 16.51 -12.80
C GLU A 154 26.33 17.37 -11.54
N GLY A 155 26.17 16.74 -10.36
CA GLY A 155 26.54 17.31 -9.06
C GLY A 155 25.40 17.76 -8.12
N GLN A 156 24.13 17.77 -8.53
CA GLN A 156 23.04 18.15 -7.61
C GLN A 156 22.46 16.92 -6.91
N ARG A 157 22.85 16.74 -5.63
CA ARG A 157 22.26 15.74 -4.73
C ARG A 157 20.76 16.02 -4.55
N VAL A 158 19.94 14.99 -4.74
CA VAL A 158 18.50 15.04 -4.49
C VAL A 158 18.24 14.77 -3.01
N GLU A 159 17.54 15.69 -2.35
CA GLU A 159 17.11 15.54 -0.95
C GLU A 159 15.66 15.03 -0.91
N VAL A 160 15.44 13.93 -0.19
CA VAL A 160 14.14 13.28 -0.01
C VAL A 160 13.81 13.23 1.48
N ASP A 161 12.62 13.68 1.85
CA ASP A 161 12.07 13.51 3.19
C ASP A 161 11.21 12.23 3.23
N GLY A 162 11.73 11.22 3.93
CA GLY A 162 11.12 9.91 4.12
C GLY A 162 9.95 9.88 5.12
N GLY A 163 9.56 11.04 5.66
CA GLY A 163 8.38 11.22 6.49
C GLY A 163 7.15 11.72 5.73
N ILE A 164 7.29 12.15 4.47
CA ILE A 164 6.17 12.64 3.65
C ILE A 164 5.30 11.46 3.15
N MET A 165 4.03 11.73 2.86
CA MET A 165 3.05 10.77 2.36
C MET A 165 2.87 9.56 3.28
N GLU A 166 3.04 8.33 2.79
CA GLU A 166 2.88 7.10 3.58
C GLU A 166 3.95 6.90 4.68
N GLY A 167 5.06 7.66 4.63
CA GLY A 167 6.21 7.53 5.54
C GLY A 167 6.75 6.09 5.66
N GLY A 168 6.70 5.33 4.57
CA GLY A 168 6.87 3.87 4.53
C GLY A 168 8.03 3.42 3.64
N GLY A 169 8.08 2.11 3.37
CA GLY A 169 9.14 1.51 2.56
C GLY A 169 9.05 1.82 1.07
N GLN A 170 7.93 2.36 0.56
CA GLN A 170 7.80 2.70 -0.87
C GLN A 170 8.77 3.80 -1.27
N ILE A 171 8.96 4.79 -0.40
CA ILE A 171 9.84 5.94 -0.63
C ILE A 171 11.26 5.47 -0.93
N LEU A 172 11.78 4.58 -0.09
CA LEU A 172 13.13 4.04 -0.26
C LEU A 172 13.26 3.23 -1.55
N ARG A 173 12.25 2.43 -1.91
CA ARG A 173 12.30 1.58 -3.10
C ARG A 173 12.29 2.42 -4.38
N VAL A 174 11.33 3.33 -4.50
CA VAL A 174 11.17 4.17 -5.70
C VAL A 174 12.34 5.15 -5.83
N SER A 175 12.67 5.90 -4.78
CA SER A 175 13.72 6.93 -4.85
C SER A 175 15.10 6.34 -5.09
N THR A 176 15.44 5.20 -4.47
CA THR A 176 16.76 4.57 -4.69
C THR A 176 16.86 3.94 -6.07
N ALA A 177 15.80 3.30 -6.56
CA ALA A 177 15.78 2.75 -7.92
C ALA A 177 15.91 3.86 -8.98
N LEU A 178 15.16 4.96 -8.84
CA LEU A 178 15.26 6.11 -9.76
C LEU A 178 16.61 6.82 -9.65
N SER A 179 17.16 6.98 -8.44
CA SER A 179 18.52 7.50 -8.24
C SER A 179 19.54 6.66 -9.01
N CYS A 180 19.48 5.33 -8.87
CA CYS A 180 20.36 4.41 -9.58
C CYS A 180 20.21 4.49 -11.11
N LEU A 181 18.99 4.53 -11.62
CA LEU A 181 18.69 4.62 -13.05
C LEU A 181 19.14 5.94 -13.67
N LEU A 182 18.99 7.05 -12.95
CA LEU A 182 19.29 8.40 -13.45
C LEU A 182 20.72 8.86 -13.13
N GLY A 183 21.48 8.09 -12.36
CA GLY A 183 22.83 8.47 -11.93
C GLY A 183 22.85 9.67 -10.97
N LEU A 184 21.78 9.87 -10.20
CA LEU A 184 21.63 11.04 -9.32
C LEU A 184 21.99 10.69 -7.87
N PRO A 185 22.93 11.38 -7.22
CA PRO A 185 23.16 11.22 -5.79
C PRO A 185 21.90 11.54 -4.98
N LEU A 186 21.57 10.70 -4.02
CA LEU A 186 20.34 10.73 -3.22
C LEU A 186 20.69 10.84 -1.75
N ARG A 187 19.98 11.70 -1.02
CA ARG A 187 19.95 11.69 0.45
C ARG A 187 18.52 11.58 0.92
N VAL A 188 18.26 10.59 1.77
CA VAL A 188 16.94 10.37 2.38
C VAL A 188 17.04 10.65 3.86
N GLN A 189 16.25 11.58 4.38
CA GLN A 189 16.17 11.91 5.80
C GLN A 189 14.82 11.47 6.38
N LYS A 190 14.70 11.45 7.72
CA LYS A 190 13.43 11.12 8.43
C LYS A 190 12.80 9.80 8.01
N ILE A 191 13.61 8.80 7.72
CA ILE A 191 13.15 7.48 7.28
C ILE A 191 12.17 6.91 8.32
N ARG A 192 10.93 6.67 7.89
CA ARG A 192 9.85 6.12 8.74
C ARG A 192 9.55 6.95 9.99
N ALA A 193 9.77 8.26 9.97
CA ALA A 193 9.54 9.12 11.14
C ALA A 193 8.11 9.05 11.69
N GLY A 194 7.10 8.86 10.82
CA GLY A 194 5.69 8.72 11.22
C GLY A 194 5.25 7.33 11.66
N ARG A 195 6.16 6.35 11.80
CA ARG A 195 5.83 4.99 12.22
C ARG A 195 6.18 4.79 13.69
N SER A 196 5.50 3.83 14.35
CA SER A 196 5.80 3.41 15.73
C SER A 196 7.25 3.04 15.98
N THR A 197 7.95 2.65 14.91
CA THR A 197 9.36 2.29 14.90
C THR A 197 10.05 2.93 13.70
N PRO A 198 10.67 4.11 13.92
CA PRO A 198 11.42 4.84 12.91
C PRO A 198 12.68 4.10 12.44
N GLY A 199 13.23 4.58 11.32
CA GLY A 199 14.49 4.12 10.76
C GLY A 199 14.41 2.86 9.90
N LEU A 200 15.54 2.49 9.29
CA LEU A 200 15.65 1.34 8.40
C LEU A 200 15.32 0.02 9.10
N ARG A 201 14.58 -0.84 8.39
CA ARG A 201 14.36 -2.24 8.78
C ARG A 201 15.29 -3.16 8.00
N PRO A 202 15.52 -4.41 8.44
CA PRO A 202 16.42 -5.34 7.75
C PRO A 202 16.16 -5.45 6.24
N GLN A 203 14.89 -5.58 5.85
CA GLN A 203 14.51 -5.61 4.44
C GLN A 203 14.87 -4.33 3.67
N HIS A 204 14.75 -3.16 4.29
CA HIS A 204 15.09 -1.90 3.65
C HIS A 204 16.60 -1.84 3.42
N LEU A 205 17.38 -2.18 4.44
CA LEU A 205 18.84 -2.22 4.37
C LEU A 205 19.29 -3.17 3.26
N SER A 206 18.81 -4.42 3.24
CA SER A 206 19.16 -5.38 2.21
C SER A 206 18.78 -4.92 0.79
N GLY A 207 17.66 -4.21 0.66
CA GLY A 207 17.26 -3.61 -0.63
C GLY A 207 18.21 -2.51 -1.09
N LEU A 208 18.62 -1.62 -0.18
CA LEU A 208 19.57 -0.53 -0.47
C LEU A 208 20.97 -1.09 -0.79
N GLU A 209 21.45 -2.06 -0.01
CA GLU A 209 22.72 -2.74 -0.26
C GLU A 209 22.73 -3.46 -1.60
N MET A 210 21.62 -4.11 -1.96
CA MET A 210 21.49 -4.74 -3.27
C MET A 210 21.59 -3.72 -4.42
N VAL A 211 20.96 -2.55 -4.28
CA VAL A 211 21.07 -1.47 -5.29
C VAL A 211 22.48 -0.87 -5.33
N ARG A 212 23.15 -0.73 -4.18
CA ARG A 212 24.55 -0.36 -4.12
C ARG A 212 25.42 -1.36 -4.90
N ASP A 213 25.26 -2.64 -4.63
CA ASP A 213 26.10 -3.70 -5.21
C ASP A 213 25.87 -3.85 -6.72
N LEU A 214 24.63 -3.73 -7.20
CA LEU A 214 24.33 -3.85 -8.63
C LEU A 214 24.93 -2.72 -9.48
N CYS A 215 25.16 -1.54 -8.90
CA CYS A 215 25.79 -0.42 -9.60
C CYS A 215 27.25 -0.20 -9.21
N GLY A 216 27.73 -0.86 -8.14
CA GLY A 216 29.02 -0.55 -7.54
C GLY A 216 29.07 0.87 -6.93
N GLY A 217 27.94 1.37 -6.45
CA GLY A 217 27.81 2.71 -5.87
C GLY A 217 28.30 2.80 -4.42
N HIS A 218 28.17 3.99 -3.83
CA HIS A 218 28.50 4.25 -2.43
C HIS A 218 27.23 4.48 -1.60
N LEU A 219 27.16 3.86 -0.41
CA LEU A 219 26.02 3.98 0.50
C LEU A 219 26.54 4.28 1.92
N GLU A 220 26.17 5.43 2.45
CA GLU A 220 26.54 5.93 3.78
C GLU A 220 25.32 5.95 4.70
N GLY A 221 25.55 5.71 6.00
CA GLY A 221 24.51 5.77 7.03
C GLY A 221 23.51 4.62 6.98
N ALA A 222 23.74 3.58 6.18
CA ALA A 222 22.82 2.46 6.03
C ALA A 222 23.06 1.38 7.11
N GLU A 223 22.46 1.56 8.28
CA GLU A 223 22.41 0.58 9.36
C GLU A 223 20.96 0.36 9.80
N ILE A 224 20.68 -0.76 10.47
CA ILE A 224 19.35 -1.01 11.01
C ILE A 224 19.02 0.08 12.04
N GLY A 225 17.88 0.75 11.86
CA GLY A 225 17.45 1.87 12.70
C GLY A 225 17.90 3.24 12.20
N SER A 226 18.75 3.33 11.17
CA SER A 226 19.15 4.62 10.60
C SER A 226 17.97 5.40 10.07
N THR A 227 17.89 6.67 10.46
CA THR A 227 16.86 7.62 10.02
C THR A 227 17.29 8.44 8.81
N GLU A 228 18.55 8.28 8.38
CA GLU A 228 19.15 9.00 7.28
C GLU A 228 20.11 8.11 6.50
N ILE A 229 20.11 8.23 5.17
CA ILE A 229 21.10 7.61 4.29
C ILE A 229 21.55 8.58 3.20
N THR A 230 22.77 8.38 2.71
CA THR A 230 23.26 8.97 1.47
C THR A 230 23.65 7.86 0.51
N PHE A 231 23.13 7.90 -0.71
CA PHE A 231 23.42 6.96 -1.77
C PHE A 231 23.96 7.69 -3.00
N THR A 232 25.14 7.29 -3.46
CA THR A 232 25.75 7.81 -4.70
C THR A 232 25.84 6.65 -5.70
N PRO A 233 24.99 6.62 -6.72
CA PRO A 233 24.96 5.53 -7.69
C PRO A 233 26.13 5.61 -8.67
N GLU A 234 26.49 4.46 -9.21
CA GLU A 234 27.47 4.29 -10.28
C GLU A 234 26.81 3.57 -11.47
N LYS A 235 27.59 3.10 -12.45
CA LYS A 235 27.04 2.39 -13.62
C LYS A 235 26.45 1.03 -13.25
N ILE A 236 25.19 0.80 -13.66
CA ILE A 236 24.48 -0.47 -13.46
C ILE A 236 25.20 -1.61 -14.20
N ARG A 237 25.42 -2.73 -13.50
CA ARG A 237 26.09 -3.92 -14.02
C ARG A 237 25.12 -5.09 -14.10
N GLY A 238 25.21 -5.87 -15.17
CA GLY A 238 24.58 -7.18 -15.23
C GLY A 238 25.33 -8.22 -14.40
N GLY A 239 24.90 -9.48 -14.47
CA GLY A 239 25.49 -10.59 -13.72
C GLY A 239 24.64 -11.04 -12.53
N VAL A 240 25.28 -11.70 -11.56
CA VAL A 240 24.60 -12.32 -10.42
C VAL A 240 24.63 -11.41 -9.20
N HIS A 241 23.46 -11.05 -8.68
CA HIS A 241 23.28 -10.18 -7.53
C HIS A 241 22.50 -10.92 -6.45
N THR A 242 22.98 -10.91 -5.20
CA THR A 242 22.34 -11.65 -4.10
C THR A 242 21.91 -10.69 -3.01
N ALA A 243 20.68 -10.84 -2.52
CA ALA A 243 20.17 -10.11 -1.37
C ALA A 243 19.51 -11.09 -0.40
N ASP A 244 19.89 -11.00 0.88
CA ASP A 244 19.37 -11.85 1.93
C ASP A 244 18.94 -11.00 3.12
N THR A 245 17.63 -10.97 3.36
CA THR A 245 17.05 -10.20 4.46
C THR A 245 17.38 -10.76 5.84
N LYS A 246 17.93 -11.99 5.92
CA LYS A 246 18.23 -12.76 7.16
C LYS A 246 17.03 -12.91 8.10
N THR A 247 15.82 -12.60 7.60
CA THR A 247 14.57 -12.51 8.34
C THR A 247 13.42 -12.94 7.44
N ALA A 248 12.17 -12.77 7.88
CA ALA A 248 10.99 -12.92 7.03
C ALA A 248 10.72 -11.71 6.12
N GLY A 249 11.71 -10.84 5.87
CA GLY A 249 11.57 -9.73 4.92
C GLY A 249 11.19 -10.24 3.54
N SER A 250 10.16 -9.66 2.92
CA SER A 250 9.65 -10.08 1.62
C SER A 250 10.69 -9.95 0.49
N VAL A 251 10.88 -11.05 -0.23
CA VAL A 251 11.69 -11.09 -1.46
C VAL A 251 11.05 -10.29 -2.60
N CYS A 252 9.72 -10.14 -2.60
CA CYS A 252 9.01 -9.37 -3.62
C CYS A 252 9.33 -7.87 -3.50
N LEU A 253 9.52 -7.35 -2.28
CA LEU A 253 9.92 -5.95 -2.10
C LEU A 253 11.40 -5.72 -2.47
N LEU A 254 12.27 -6.73 -2.30
CA LEU A 254 13.64 -6.71 -2.85
C LEU A 254 13.64 -6.70 -4.38
N MET A 255 12.75 -7.50 -4.98
CA MET A 255 12.55 -7.51 -6.43
C MET A 255 12.06 -6.16 -6.94
N GLN A 256 11.11 -5.51 -6.26
CA GLN A 256 10.58 -4.21 -6.69
C GLN A 256 11.62 -3.08 -6.70
N VAL A 257 12.61 -3.11 -5.79
CA VAL A 257 13.67 -2.09 -5.77
C VAL A 257 14.79 -2.37 -6.77
N SER A 258 15.05 -3.64 -7.09
CA SER A 258 16.18 -4.03 -7.93
C SER A 258 15.81 -4.28 -9.40
N MET A 259 14.61 -4.79 -9.69
CA MET A 259 14.14 -5.11 -11.04
C MET A 259 14.20 -3.90 -12.00
N PRO A 260 13.71 -2.71 -11.63
CA PRO A 260 13.79 -1.54 -12.52
C PRO A 260 15.23 -1.24 -12.93
N CYS A 261 16.19 -1.36 -12.01
CA CYS A 261 17.61 -1.13 -12.30
C CYS A 261 18.16 -2.15 -13.31
N VAL A 262 17.95 -3.45 -13.08
CA VAL A 262 18.54 -4.50 -13.94
C VAL A 262 17.92 -4.60 -15.33
N LEU A 263 16.72 -4.04 -15.54
CA LEU A 263 16.14 -3.88 -16.88
C LEU A 263 16.98 -2.94 -17.76
N PHE A 264 17.73 -2.02 -17.16
CA PHE A 264 18.62 -1.08 -17.87
C PHE A 264 20.11 -1.41 -17.66
N ALA A 265 20.42 -2.63 -17.25
CA ALA A 265 21.80 -3.09 -17.13
C ALA A 265 22.49 -3.28 -18.50
N ALA A 266 23.83 -3.34 -18.50
CA ALA A 266 24.61 -3.61 -19.70
C ALA A 266 24.55 -5.06 -20.20
N SER A 267 24.09 -6.00 -19.37
CA SER A 267 24.02 -7.43 -19.69
C SER A 267 22.95 -8.15 -18.85
N PRO A 268 22.54 -9.38 -19.22
CA PRO A 268 21.55 -10.15 -18.45
C PRO A 268 21.89 -10.27 -16.97
N SER A 269 20.85 -10.26 -16.13
CA SER A 269 20.99 -10.29 -14.68
C SER A 269 20.25 -11.46 -14.04
N GLU A 270 20.85 -12.00 -12.98
CA GLU A 270 20.27 -13.01 -12.10
C GLU A 270 20.21 -12.46 -10.67
N LEU A 271 19.00 -12.25 -10.15
CA LEU A 271 18.76 -11.82 -8.78
C LEU A 271 18.47 -13.03 -7.91
N ARG A 272 19.29 -13.27 -6.89
CA ARG A 272 19.09 -14.31 -5.87
C ARG A 272 18.55 -13.68 -4.61
N LEU A 273 17.25 -13.81 -4.37
CA LEU A 273 16.54 -13.13 -3.31
C LEU A 273 16.16 -14.10 -2.20
N LYS A 274 16.60 -13.82 -0.97
CA LYS A 274 16.37 -14.66 0.21
C LYS A 274 15.60 -13.93 1.30
N GLY A 275 14.57 -14.59 1.84
CA GLY A 275 13.67 -14.00 2.84
C GLY A 275 12.30 -14.67 2.89
N GLY A 276 11.25 -13.91 3.18
CA GLY A 276 9.87 -14.36 3.08
C GLY A 276 9.36 -14.33 1.64
N THR A 277 8.86 -15.45 1.12
CA THR A 277 8.12 -15.49 -0.15
C THR A 277 6.67 -15.08 0.03
N ASN A 278 6.10 -15.36 1.21
CA ASN A 278 4.74 -15.02 1.58
C ASN A 278 4.80 -14.38 2.97
N ALA A 279 5.14 -13.10 3.01
CA ALA A 279 5.27 -12.30 4.23
C ALA A 279 4.01 -11.47 4.49
N GLU A 280 3.77 -11.08 5.74
CA GLU A 280 2.70 -10.13 6.07
C GLU A 280 3.03 -8.73 5.56
N MET A 281 2.00 -7.95 5.21
CA MET A 281 2.11 -6.55 4.75
C MET A 281 3.00 -6.37 3.50
N ALA A 282 3.12 -7.40 2.68
CA ALA A 282 3.84 -7.37 1.41
C ALA A 282 3.15 -8.28 0.38
N PRO A 283 3.31 -8.01 -0.93
CA PRO A 283 2.83 -8.93 -1.95
C PRO A 283 3.44 -10.32 -1.77
N GLN A 284 2.59 -11.33 -1.86
CA GLN A 284 3.01 -12.73 -1.88
C GLN A 284 3.70 -13.05 -3.22
N ILE A 285 4.64 -14.00 -3.24
CA ILE A 285 5.31 -14.39 -4.49
C ILE A 285 4.30 -14.89 -5.54
N ASP A 286 3.22 -15.54 -5.10
CA ASP A 286 2.16 -16.00 -5.97
C ASP A 286 1.43 -14.81 -6.62
N TYR A 287 1.24 -13.70 -5.91
CA TYR A 287 0.71 -12.46 -6.51
C TYR A 287 1.66 -11.91 -7.56
N THR A 288 2.97 -11.90 -7.25
CA THR A 288 3.98 -11.44 -8.20
C THR A 288 3.95 -12.27 -9.50
N MET A 289 3.75 -13.58 -9.40
CA MET A 289 3.71 -14.46 -10.57
C MET A 289 2.39 -14.45 -11.32
N MET A 290 1.26 -14.39 -10.60
CA MET A 290 -0.07 -14.53 -11.19
C MET A 290 -0.69 -13.20 -11.64
N VAL A 291 -0.26 -12.07 -11.06
CA VAL A 291 -0.85 -10.74 -11.32
C VAL A 291 0.19 -9.74 -11.83
N PHE A 292 1.24 -9.48 -11.03
CA PHE A 292 2.22 -8.45 -11.41
C PHE A 292 2.97 -8.80 -12.68
N LYS A 293 3.54 -10.02 -12.78
CA LYS A 293 4.35 -10.44 -13.93
C LYS A 293 3.58 -10.28 -15.26
N PRO A 294 2.38 -10.87 -15.47
CA PRO A 294 1.67 -10.75 -16.74
C PRO A 294 1.37 -9.30 -17.16
N ILE A 295 1.17 -8.40 -16.19
CA ILE A 295 0.90 -6.99 -16.47
C ILE A 295 2.19 -6.20 -16.70
N ALA A 296 3.23 -6.45 -15.91
CA ALA A 296 4.54 -5.82 -16.06
C ALA A 296 5.20 -6.17 -17.41
N GLU A 297 5.03 -7.40 -17.89
CA GLU A 297 5.57 -7.82 -19.21
C GLU A 297 4.92 -7.07 -20.39
N LYS A 298 3.75 -6.42 -20.19
CA LYS A 298 3.15 -5.53 -21.20
C LYS A 298 3.99 -4.27 -21.49
N PHE A 299 4.97 -3.94 -20.64
CA PHE A 299 5.96 -2.89 -20.90
C PHE A 299 7.10 -3.33 -21.84
N GLY A 300 6.99 -4.50 -22.49
CA GLY A 300 7.96 -4.95 -23.50
C GLY A 300 9.19 -5.66 -22.94
N PHE A 301 9.10 -6.20 -21.72
CA PHE A 301 10.16 -7.03 -21.13
C PHE A 301 9.60 -8.38 -20.65
N THR A 302 10.49 -9.34 -20.40
CA THR A 302 10.13 -10.63 -19.79
C THR A 302 11.12 -11.00 -18.72
N PHE A 303 10.66 -11.72 -17.69
CA PHE A 303 11.55 -12.25 -16.66
C PHE A 303 11.10 -13.62 -16.19
N ASN A 304 12.07 -14.49 -15.90
CA ASN A 304 11.81 -15.79 -15.28
C ASN A 304 12.00 -15.66 -13.78
N CYS A 305 11.18 -16.37 -13.01
CA CYS A 305 11.20 -16.32 -11.55
C CYS A 305 11.03 -17.76 -11.05
N ASP A 306 12.13 -18.33 -10.59
CA ASP A 306 12.19 -19.68 -10.05
C ASP A 306 12.06 -19.62 -8.53
N ILE A 307 10.97 -20.17 -8.00
CA ILE A 307 10.79 -20.34 -6.56
C ILE A 307 11.53 -21.61 -6.15
N LYS A 308 12.75 -21.47 -5.61
CA LYS A 308 13.55 -22.64 -5.16
C LYS A 308 13.03 -23.19 -3.85
N THR A 309 12.74 -22.30 -2.90
CA THR A 309 12.18 -22.65 -1.60
C THR A 309 11.22 -21.57 -1.15
N ARG A 310 10.04 -21.96 -0.67
CA ARG A 310 9.07 -21.04 -0.06
C ARG A 310 9.45 -20.74 1.39
N GLY A 311 9.32 -19.47 1.78
CA GLY A 311 9.62 -19.00 3.12
C GLY A 311 8.45 -18.24 3.71
N TYR A 312 7.95 -18.70 4.85
CA TYR A 312 6.75 -18.14 5.48
C TYR A 312 7.10 -17.32 6.73
N TYR A 313 6.34 -16.26 6.99
CA TYR A 313 6.41 -15.54 8.26
C TYR A 313 6.14 -16.48 9.45
N PRO A 314 6.84 -16.35 10.60
CA PRO A 314 7.83 -15.32 10.95
C PRO A 314 9.29 -15.67 10.62
N LYS A 315 9.57 -16.89 10.15
CA LYS A 315 10.96 -17.35 9.96
C LYS A 315 11.58 -16.89 8.64
N GLY A 316 10.79 -16.78 7.57
CA GLY A 316 11.31 -16.55 6.21
C GLY A 316 12.00 -17.81 5.69
N GLY A 317 13.24 -17.68 5.21
CA GLY A 317 14.06 -18.80 4.73
C GLY A 317 13.73 -19.29 3.31
N GLY A 318 12.94 -18.52 2.57
CA GLY A 318 12.66 -18.77 1.17
C GLY A 318 13.76 -18.21 0.27
N GLU A 319 13.84 -18.77 -0.94
CA GLU A 319 14.80 -18.41 -1.97
C GLU A 319 14.12 -18.37 -3.33
N VAL A 320 14.28 -17.24 -4.01
CA VAL A 320 13.76 -16.99 -5.36
C VAL A 320 14.89 -16.54 -6.25
N ILE A 321 14.95 -17.10 -7.47
CA ILE A 321 15.92 -16.69 -8.50
C ILE A 321 15.16 -16.00 -9.63
N VAL A 322 15.41 -14.71 -9.84
CA VAL A 322 14.84 -13.93 -10.93
C VAL A 322 15.88 -13.74 -12.03
N ARG A 323 15.54 -14.08 -13.27
CA ARG A 323 16.41 -13.90 -14.44
C ARG A 323 15.74 -12.95 -15.41
N VAL A 324 16.45 -11.91 -15.81
CA VAL A 324 15.92 -10.87 -16.71
C VAL A 324 16.98 -10.43 -17.70
N SER A 325 16.55 -10.17 -18.93
CA SER A 325 17.41 -9.58 -19.97
C SER A 325 17.20 -8.07 -19.99
N PRO A 326 18.27 -7.28 -20.21
CA PRO A 326 18.12 -5.84 -20.33
C PRO A 326 17.30 -5.48 -21.57
N VAL A 327 16.60 -4.35 -21.49
CA VAL A 327 15.78 -3.79 -22.56
C VAL A 327 16.34 -2.49 -23.06
N LYS A 328 16.15 -2.19 -24.34
CA LYS A 328 16.55 -0.90 -24.94
C LYS A 328 15.69 0.24 -24.41
N ARG A 329 14.39 -0.01 -24.23
CA ARG A 329 13.37 0.91 -23.73
C ARG A 329 12.17 0.10 -23.24
N LEU A 330 11.33 0.72 -22.41
CA LEU A 330 10.03 0.16 -22.03
C LEU A 330 8.92 0.74 -22.91
N ASP A 331 7.95 -0.09 -23.26
CA ASP A 331 6.77 0.31 -24.01
C ASP A 331 5.67 0.82 -23.06
N PRO A 332 4.91 1.86 -23.43
CA PRO A 332 3.81 2.34 -22.61
C PRO A 332 2.63 1.37 -22.64
N ILE A 333 1.84 1.35 -21.56
CA ILE A 333 0.64 0.49 -21.46
C ILE A 333 -0.64 1.30 -21.48
N ASN A 334 -1.74 0.71 -21.96
CA ASN A 334 -3.07 1.27 -21.85
C ASN A 334 -4.03 0.24 -21.25
N LEU A 335 -4.34 0.39 -19.96
CA LEU A 335 -5.30 -0.42 -19.22
C LEU A 335 -6.46 0.47 -18.78
N THR A 336 -7.33 0.86 -19.71
CA THR A 336 -8.54 1.66 -19.40
C THR A 336 -9.82 0.86 -19.54
N ASP A 337 -9.81 -0.18 -20.37
CA ASP A 337 -10.95 -1.09 -20.56
C ASP A 337 -10.84 -2.32 -19.65
N ARG A 338 -11.81 -2.45 -18.74
CA ARG A 338 -11.89 -3.53 -17.76
C ARG A 338 -12.45 -4.83 -18.35
N GLY A 339 -13.38 -4.74 -19.29
CA GLY A 339 -14.18 -5.89 -19.71
C GLY A 339 -14.99 -6.56 -18.59
N SER A 340 -15.44 -7.79 -18.84
CA SER A 340 -16.18 -8.62 -17.88
C SER A 340 -15.30 -9.69 -17.24
N VAL A 341 -15.60 -10.10 -16.00
CA VAL A 341 -14.87 -11.19 -15.33
C VAL A 341 -15.20 -12.51 -16.02
N THR A 342 -14.18 -13.21 -16.52
CA THR A 342 -14.33 -14.46 -17.29
C THR A 342 -13.95 -15.71 -16.50
N LYS A 343 -13.05 -15.57 -15.52
CA LYS A 343 -12.52 -16.70 -14.75
C LYS A 343 -12.14 -16.25 -13.35
N ILE A 344 -12.37 -17.11 -12.36
CA ILE A 344 -11.78 -16.95 -11.03
C ILE A 344 -11.04 -18.23 -10.68
N TYR A 345 -9.75 -18.11 -10.37
CA TYR A 345 -8.90 -19.24 -10.05
C TYR A 345 -7.90 -18.87 -8.96
N GLY A 346 -7.30 -19.86 -8.34
CA GLY A 346 -6.36 -19.59 -7.26
C GLY A 346 -5.78 -20.85 -6.65
N ARG A 347 -5.04 -20.65 -5.58
CA ARG A 347 -4.51 -21.74 -4.77
C ARG A 347 -4.62 -21.42 -3.29
N ALA A 348 -5.00 -22.43 -2.52
CA ALA A 348 -4.91 -22.43 -1.07
C ALA A 348 -3.78 -23.40 -0.70
N PHE A 349 -2.78 -22.96 0.04
CA PHE A 349 -1.59 -23.75 0.31
C PHE A 349 -1.37 -23.99 1.80
N VAL A 350 -0.73 -25.11 2.10
CA VAL A 350 -0.17 -25.44 3.41
C VAL A 350 1.24 -26.00 3.25
N ALA A 351 2.10 -25.76 4.23
CA ALA A 351 3.48 -26.21 4.26
C ALA A 351 3.84 -26.74 5.66
N GLY A 352 4.86 -27.59 5.70
CA GLY A 352 5.38 -28.20 6.92
C GLY A 352 4.40 -29.19 7.54
N VAL A 353 4.12 -29.05 8.83
CA VAL A 353 3.28 -29.99 9.59
C VAL A 353 1.77 -29.75 9.44
N LEU A 354 1.38 -28.68 8.74
CA LEU A 354 -0.04 -28.32 8.60
C LEU A 354 -0.74 -29.29 7.64
N PRO A 355 -1.92 -29.82 8.01
CA PRO A 355 -2.63 -30.80 7.19
C PRO A 355 -3.30 -30.14 5.99
N LEU A 356 -3.33 -30.84 4.85
CA LEU A 356 -4.01 -30.43 3.61
C LEU A 356 -5.47 -30.00 3.81
N LYS A 357 -6.14 -30.53 4.85
CA LYS A 357 -7.50 -30.12 5.23
C LYS A 357 -7.62 -28.60 5.43
N VAL A 358 -6.62 -27.95 6.03
CA VAL A 358 -6.63 -26.49 6.24
C VAL A 358 -6.71 -25.73 4.91
N ALA A 359 -5.98 -26.18 3.88
CA ALA A 359 -6.09 -25.61 2.53
C ALA A 359 -7.47 -25.84 1.90
N LYS A 360 -8.05 -27.02 2.10
CA LYS A 360 -9.41 -27.33 1.61
C LYS A 360 -10.47 -26.45 2.28
N ASP A 361 -10.36 -26.25 3.59
CA ASP A 361 -11.29 -25.43 4.37
C ASP A 361 -11.20 -23.95 3.92
N MET A 362 -9.98 -23.40 3.74
CA MET A 362 -9.76 -22.06 3.16
C MET A 362 -10.42 -21.93 1.78
N ALA A 363 -10.14 -22.87 0.87
CA ALA A 363 -10.69 -22.84 -0.49
C ALA A 363 -12.22 -22.91 -0.49
N ALA A 364 -12.81 -23.81 0.31
CA ALA A 364 -14.26 -23.96 0.40
C ALA A 364 -14.93 -22.69 0.95
N ALA A 365 -14.35 -22.08 1.98
CA ALA A 365 -14.87 -20.83 2.56
C ALA A 365 -14.80 -19.66 1.57
N ALA A 366 -13.68 -19.53 0.84
CA ALA A 366 -13.53 -18.54 -0.21
C ALA A 366 -14.56 -18.70 -1.33
N VAL A 367 -14.74 -19.93 -1.84
CA VAL A 367 -15.76 -20.21 -2.88
C VAL A 367 -17.16 -19.85 -2.40
N ARG A 368 -17.51 -20.20 -1.15
CA ARG A 368 -18.82 -19.83 -0.56
C ARG A 368 -19.01 -18.32 -0.46
N CYS A 369 -17.97 -17.56 -0.12
CA CYS A 369 -18.00 -16.10 -0.07
C CYS A 369 -18.21 -15.50 -1.47
N ILE A 370 -17.37 -15.89 -2.46
CA ILE A 370 -17.45 -15.37 -3.83
C ILE A 370 -18.82 -15.66 -4.46
N ARG A 371 -19.39 -16.84 -4.24
CA ARG A 371 -20.70 -17.24 -4.78
C ARG A 371 -21.89 -16.41 -4.26
N LYS A 372 -21.72 -15.61 -3.21
CA LYS A 372 -22.76 -14.67 -2.75
C LYS A 372 -22.98 -13.54 -3.76
N GLU A 373 -21.94 -13.11 -4.46
CA GLU A 373 -21.99 -12.03 -5.45
C GLU A 373 -21.86 -12.54 -6.89
N ILE A 374 -21.02 -13.54 -7.12
CA ILE A 374 -20.73 -14.08 -8.46
C ILE A 374 -21.22 -15.53 -8.53
N ARG A 375 -22.45 -15.72 -9.02
CA ARG A 375 -23.14 -17.02 -9.02
C ARG A 375 -22.77 -17.93 -10.18
N ASP A 376 -22.69 -17.37 -11.39
CA ASP A 376 -22.66 -18.15 -12.64
C ASP A 376 -21.25 -18.36 -13.22
N LEU A 377 -20.22 -17.92 -12.49
CA LEU A 377 -18.84 -18.04 -12.94
C LEU A 377 -18.16 -19.29 -12.37
N TYR A 378 -17.33 -19.93 -13.19
CA TYR A 378 -16.48 -21.01 -12.72
C TYR A 378 -15.39 -20.47 -11.77
N VAL A 379 -15.40 -20.99 -10.53
CA VAL A 379 -14.42 -20.65 -9.49
C VAL A 379 -13.60 -21.90 -9.15
N SER A 380 -12.29 -21.88 -9.41
CA SER A 380 -11.38 -23.00 -9.15
C SER A 380 -10.22 -22.60 -8.25
N ILE A 381 -10.31 -22.94 -6.97
CA ILE A 381 -9.24 -22.74 -5.99
C ILE A 381 -8.63 -24.09 -5.64
N GLN A 382 -7.39 -24.31 -6.03
CA GLN A 382 -6.71 -25.58 -5.81
C GLN A 382 -6.09 -25.66 -4.40
N PRO A 383 -6.45 -26.66 -3.57
CA PRO A 383 -5.75 -26.91 -2.31
C PRO A 383 -4.41 -27.62 -2.59
N VAL A 384 -3.32 -27.07 -2.06
CA VAL A 384 -1.95 -27.56 -2.30
C VAL A 384 -1.23 -27.82 -0.98
N GLN A 385 -0.54 -28.96 -0.90
CA GLN A 385 0.46 -29.24 0.13
C GLN A 385 1.83 -29.02 -0.50
N GLU A 386 2.57 -28.03 -0.01
CA GLU A 386 3.96 -27.82 -0.44
C GLU A 386 4.82 -29.01 0.00
N ALA A 387 5.69 -29.48 -0.89
CA ALA A 387 6.63 -30.54 -0.57
C ALA A 387 7.62 -30.08 0.51
N ARG A 388 8.14 -31.01 1.32
CA ARG A 388 9.00 -30.70 2.47
C ARG A 388 10.32 -30.04 2.07
N ASP A 389 10.82 -30.34 0.90
CA ASP A 389 12.03 -29.78 0.29
C ASP A 389 11.76 -28.45 -0.44
N GLN A 390 10.50 -28.12 -0.69
CA GLN A 390 10.08 -26.90 -1.41
C GLN A 390 9.64 -25.76 -0.48
N ALA A 391 9.57 -25.99 0.83
CA ALA A 391 9.14 -24.99 1.80
C ALA A 391 9.92 -25.08 3.12
N PHE A 392 10.39 -23.93 3.61
CA PHE A 392 11.01 -23.82 4.92
C PHE A 392 9.98 -23.53 6.01
N GLY A 393 9.86 -24.44 6.97
CA GLY A 393 8.98 -24.29 8.12
C GLY A 393 7.51 -24.54 7.81
N ASN A 394 6.64 -23.97 8.64
CA ASN A 394 5.19 -24.11 8.52
C ASN A 394 4.60 -22.83 7.94
N GLY A 395 3.62 -22.97 7.07
CA GLY A 395 2.92 -21.84 6.48
C GLY A 395 1.60 -22.25 5.89
N SER A 396 0.63 -21.35 5.87
CA SER A 396 -0.63 -21.57 5.19
C SER A 396 -1.15 -20.25 4.66
N GLY A 397 -1.95 -20.29 3.62
CA GLY A 397 -2.55 -19.10 3.04
C GLY A 397 -3.31 -19.43 1.77
N ILE A 398 -3.86 -18.39 1.17
CA ILE A 398 -4.67 -18.49 -0.02
C ILE A 398 -4.45 -17.24 -0.88
N ILE A 399 -4.42 -17.45 -2.19
CA ILE A 399 -4.49 -16.40 -3.20
C ILE A 399 -5.55 -16.78 -4.22
N ILE A 400 -6.37 -15.79 -4.58
CA ILE A 400 -7.47 -15.92 -5.53
C ILE A 400 -7.31 -14.80 -6.54
N VAL A 401 -7.42 -15.11 -7.82
CA VAL A 401 -7.23 -14.21 -8.94
C VAL A 401 -8.49 -14.24 -9.81
N ALA A 402 -8.97 -13.06 -10.20
CA ALA A 402 -9.99 -12.89 -11.21
C ALA A 402 -9.36 -12.34 -12.49
N GLU A 403 -9.73 -12.94 -13.63
CA GLU A 403 -9.29 -12.53 -14.97
C GLU A 403 -10.47 -11.99 -15.76
N THR A 404 -10.28 -10.86 -16.45
CA THR A 404 -11.30 -10.26 -17.30
C THR A 404 -11.08 -10.55 -18.78
N SER A 405 -12.11 -10.30 -19.60
CA SER A 405 -12.06 -10.48 -21.06
C SER A 405 -11.00 -9.61 -21.75
N THR A 406 -10.56 -8.52 -21.13
CA THR A 406 -9.51 -7.62 -21.63
C THR A 406 -8.13 -7.95 -21.07
N GLY A 407 -8.02 -9.01 -20.26
CA GLY A 407 -6.77 -9.42 -19.62
C GLY A 407 -6.36 -8.53 -18.45
N CYS A 408 -7.32 -7.93 -17.73
CA CYS A 408 -7.09 -7.38 -16.40
C CYS A 408 -7.05 -8.50 -15.37
N LEU A 409 -6.25 -8.31 -14.32
CA LEU A 409 -6.01 -9.28 -13.26
C LEU A 409 -6.20 -8.59 -11.92
N PHE A 410 -7.00 -9.20 -11.05
CA PHE A 410 -7.25 -8.73 -9.69
C PHE A 410 -7.00 -9.87 -8.74
N ALA A 411 -6.39 -9.60 -7.59
CA ALA A 411 -6.23 -10.62 -6.56
C ALA A 411 -6.82 -10.25 -5.21
N GLY A 412 -7.13 -11.29 -4.46
CA GLY A 412 -7.30 -11.25 -3.02
C GLY A 412 -6.44 -12.34 -2.38
N SER A 413 -5.78 -12.03 -1.27
CA SER A 413 -4.92 -12.99 -0.59
C SER A 413 -4.96 -12.82 0.92
N SER A 414 -4.75 -13.91 1.65
CA SER A 414 -4.59 -13.89 3.11
C SER A 414 -3.64 -15.01 3.54
N LEU A 415 -2.94 -14.77 4.64
CA LEU A 415 -2.02 -15.74 5.26
C LEU A 415 -2.64 -16.28 6.54
N GLY A 416 -2.52 -17.59 6.73
CA GLY A 416 -2.95 -18.24 7.95
C GLY A 416 -2.07 -17.82 9.13
N LYS A 417 -2.73 -17.47 10.25
CA LYS A 417 -2.07 -17.08 11.50
C LYS A 417 -2.41 -18.08 12.60
N ARG A 418 -1.50 -18.24 13.55
CA ARG A 418 -1.73 -19.10 14.71
C ARG A 418 -2.98 -18.64 15.47
N GLY A 419 -3.91 -19.56 15.72
CA GLY A 419 -5.16 -19.28 16.43
C GLY A 419 -6.28 -18.71 15.56
N VAL A 420 -6.05 -18.50 14.25
CA VAL A 420 -7.10 -18.05 13.32
C VAL A 420 -7.65 -19.25 12.55
N ASN A 421 -8.98 -19.30 12.41
CA ASN A 421 -9.67 -20.35 11.66
C ASN A 421 -9.39 -20.23 10.15
N ALA A 422 -9.13 -21.37 9.49
CA ALA A 422 -8.95 -21.48 8.05
C ALA A 422 -10.11 -20.84 7.26
N ASP A 423 -11.35 -21.01 7.71
CA ASP A 423 -12.52 -20.41 7.04
C ASP A 423 -12.41 -18.88 7.00
N LYS A 424 -11.94 -18.28 8.09
CA LYS A 424 -11.75 -16.82 8.17
C LYS A 424 -10.71 -16.34 7.16
N VAL A 425 -9.59 -17.05 7.04
CA VAL A 425 -8.52 -16.75 6.08
C VAL A 425 -9.05 -16.82 4.64
N GLY A 426 -9.86 -17.84 4.34
CA GLY A 426 -10.53 -17.98 3.04
C GLY A 426 -11.49 -16.82 2.74
N ILE A 427 -12.30 -16.42 3.72
CA ILE A 427 -13.24 -15.30 3.60
C ILE A 427 -12.49 -13.97 3.42
N GLU A 428 -11.45 -13.71 4.21
CA GLU A 428 -10.65 -12.48 4.11
C GLU A 428 -10.04 -12.30 2.71
N ALA A 429 -9.51 -13.36 2.12
CA ALA A 429 -8.99 -13.31 0.75
C ALA A 429 -10.09 -13.12 -0.30
N ALA A 430 -11.25 -13.74 -0.12
CA ALA A 430 -12.39 -13.57 -1.03
C ALA A 430 -12.97 -12.15 -0.97
N GLU A 431 -13.13 -11.57 0.22
CA GLU A 431 -13.61 -10.19 0.38
C GLU A 431 -12.62 -9.18 -0.19
N MET A 432 -11.30 -9.42 -0.04
CA MET A 432 -10.28 -8.58 -0.69
C MET A 432 -10.43 -8.60 -2.22
N LEU A 433 -10.62 -9.79 -2.82
CA LEU A 433 -10.86 -9.91 -4.26
C LEU A 433 -12.14 -9.18 -4.67
N LEU A 434 -13.23 -9.38 -3.94
CA LEU A 434 -14.52 -8.74 -4.24
C LEU A 434 -14.44 -7.21 -4.11
N ALA A 435 -13.74 -6.69 -3.10
CA ALA A 435 -13.49 -5.26 -2.96
C ALA A 435 -12.76 -4.68 -4.19
N ASN A 436 -11.73 -5.37 -4.67
CA ASN A 436 -11.03 -5.02 -5.91
C ASN A 436 -11.93 -5.10 -7.15
N LEU A 437 -12.88 -6.03 -7.19
CA LEU A 437 -13.85 -6.11 -8.29
C LEU A 437 -14.95 -5.04 -8.21
N ARG A 438 -15.31 -4.55 -7.02
CA ARG A 438 -16.40 -3.57 -6.85
C ARG A 438 -16.02 -2.17 -7.36
N HIS A 439 -14.76 -1.77 -7.26
CA HIS A 439 -14.35 -0.38 -7.55
C HIS A 439 -14.29 -0.01 -9.04
N GLY A 440 -14.61 -0.88 -10.00
CA GLY A 440 -14.73 -0.48 -11.42
C GLY A 440 -13.42 -0.30 -12.21
N GLY A 441 -12.26 -0.43 -11.56
CA GLY A 441 -10.95 -0.22 -12.18
C GLY A 441 -10.45 -1.42 -12.98
N THR A 442 -9.28 -1.28 -13.60
CA THR A 442 -8.57 -2.30 -14.41
C THR A 442 -7.41 -2.96 -13.68
N VAL A 443 -7.02 -2.40 -12.55
CA VAL A 443 -5.91 -2.84 -11.69
C VAL A 443 -6.37 -2.80 -10.23
N ASP A 444 -5.88 -3.75 -9.42
CA ASP A 444 -6.15 -3.78 -7.98
C ASP A 444 -5.28 -2.77 -7.20
N GLU A 445 -5.61 -2.57 -5.92
CA GLU A 445 -4.95 -1.58 -5.05
C GLU A 445 -3.43 -1.71 -4.94
N TYR A 446 -2.87 -2.92 -5.08
CA TYR A 446 -1.44 -3.19 -4.95
C TYR A 446 -0.71 -3.08 -6.29
N LEU A 447 -1.42 -3.35 -7.40
CA LEU A 447 -0.84 -3.22 -8.73
C LEU A 447 -0.68 -1.75 -9.09
N GLN A 448 -1.59 -0.88 -8.62
CA GLN A 448 -1.56 0.56 -8.87
C GLN A 448 -0.17 1.17 -8.62
N ASP A 449 0.39 0.98 -7.41
CA ASP A 449 1.67 1.60 -7.03
C ASP A 449 2.88 0.91 -7.70
N GLN A 450 2.78 -0.40 -7.95
CA GLN A 450 3.84 -1.19 -8.57
C GLN A 450 4.09 -0.82 -10.03
N LEU A 451 3.07 -0.35 -10.75
CA LEU A 451 3.21 0.04 -12.16
C LEU A 451 3.80 1.44 -12.35
N ILE A 452 3.72 2.32 -11.34
CA ILE A 452 4.10 3.74 -11.47
C ILE A 452 5.53 3.92 -11.95
N ILE A 453 6.49 3.16 -11.42
CA ILE A 453 7.89 3.28 -11.84
C ILE A 453 8.08 2.87 -13.31
N PHE A 454 7.38 1.84 -13.79
CA PHE A 454 7.47 1.43 -15.19
C PHE A 454 6.78 2.44 -16.11
N MET A 455 5.63 2.99 -15.70
CA MET A 455 4.97 4.09 -16.42
C MET A 455 5.88 5.31 -16.55
N ALA A 456 6.57 5.69 -15.47
CA ALA A 456 7.49 6.82 -15.47
C ALA A 456 8.68 6.61 -16.40
N LEU A 457 9.18 5.37 -16.54
CA LEU A 457 10.34 5.03 -17.37
C LEU A 457 9.98 4.76 -18.85
N ALA A 458 8.73 4.42 -19.14
CA ALA A 458 8.27 4.04 -20.48
C ALA A 458 8.40 5.16 -21.52
N ASN A 459 8.55 4.76 -22.79
CA ASN A 459 8.63 5.67 -23.92
C ASN A 459 7.23 5.93 -24.51
N GLY A 460 6.54 6.93 -23.97
CA GLY A 460 5.23 7.38 -24.43
C GLY A 460 4.26 7.60 -23.28
N ILE A 461 2.97 7.56 -23.58
CA ILE A 461 1.91 7.83 -22.60
C ILE A 461 1.33 6.51 -22.10
N SER A 462 1.51 6.23 -20.81
CA SER A 462 0.85 5.11 -20.14
C SER A 462 -0.45 5.56 -19.47
N ARG A 463 -1.49 4.72 -19.52
CA ARG A 463 -2.78 4.97 -18.86
C ARG A 463 -3.25 3.74 -18.10
N ILE A 464 -3.68 3.92 -16.87
CA ILE A 464 -4.37 2.90 -16.08
C ILE A 464 -5.63 3.48 -15.46
N LYS A 465 -6.76 2.76 -15.55
CA LYS A 465 -8.00 3.06 -14.82
C LYS A 465 -7.97 2.30 -13.49
N THR A 466 -8.11 3.00 -12.38
CA THR A 466 -7.99 2.46 -11.02
C THR A 466 -9.28 2.70 -10.24
N GLY A 467 -9.42 2.01 -9.10
CA GLY A 467 -10.33 2.47 -8.05
C GLY A 467 -9.77 3.68 -7.31
N PRO A 468 -10.16 3.91 -6.05
CA PRO A 468 -9.58 4.96 -5.21
C PRO A 468 -8.05 4.90 -5.19
N VAL A 469 -7.42 6.05 -5.40
CA VAL A 469 -5.96 6.15 -5.49
C VAL A 469 -5.36 6.00 -4.09
N THR A 470 -4.62 4.91 -3.87
CA THR A 470 -4.02 4.59 -2.58
C THR A 470 -2.91 5.58 -2.21
N LEU A 471 -2.65 5.74 -0.90
CA LEU A 471 -1.53 6.57 -0.43
C LEU A 471 -0.18 6.05 -0.94
N HIS A 472 -0.06 4.73 -1.14
CA HIS A 472 1.11 4.10 -1.76
C HIS A 472 1.32 4.56 -3.21
N THR A 473 0.24 4.63 -3.97
CA THR A 473 0.25 5.10 -5.37
C THR A 473 0.60 6.59 -5.43
N GLN A 474 -0.02 7.42 -4.60
CA GLN A 474 0.28 8.85 -4.52
C GLN A 474 1.75 9.10 -4.16
N THR A 475 2.29 8.31 -3.23
CA THR A 475 3.71 8.35 -2.84
C THR A 475 4.61 8.02 -4.03
N ALA A 476 4.33 6.93 -4.74
CA ALA A 476 5.12 6.51 -5.90
C ALA A 476 5.10 7.58 -7.01
N ILE A 477 3.93 8.19 -7.27
CA ILE A 477 3.79 9.28 -8.25
C ILE A 477 4.64 10.48 -7.81
N HIS A 478 4.52 10.92 -6.56
CA HIS A 478 5.26 12.07 -6.05
C HIS A 478 6.77 11.94 -6.26
N PHE A 479 7.35 10.77 -5.92
CA PHE A 479 8.79 10.54 -6.10
C PHE A 479 9.20 10.31 -7.55
N ALA A 480 8.33 9.73 -8.39
CA ALA A 480 8.57 9.64 -9.82
C ALA A 480 8.62 11.04 -10.47
N GLU A 481 7.70 11.94 -10.12
CA GLU A 481 7.70 13.33 -10.59
C GLU A 481 8.91 14.11 -10.05
N GLN A 482 9.26 13.91 -8.77
CA GLN A 482 10.36 14.63 -8.13
C GLN A 482 11.72 14.23 -8.73
N LEU A 483 12.00 12.92 -8.87
CA LEU A 483 13.31 12.42 -9.32
C LEU A 483 13.40 12.31 -10.85
N ALA A 484 12.44 11.65 -11.48
CA ALA A 484 12.50 11.36 -12.91
C ALA A 484 11.94 12.50 -13.78
N LYS A 485 11.21 13.46 -13.20
CA LYS A 485 10.49 14.51 -13.94
C LYS A 485 9.46 13.97 -14.94
N ALA A 486 9.03 12.72 -14.76
CA ALA A 486 7.85 12.19 -15.44
C ALA A 486 6.63 13.02 -15.06
N LYS A 487 5.66 13.16 -15.96
CA LYS A 487 4.46 13.97 -15.69
C LYS A 487 3.27 13.06 -15.45
N PHE A 488 2.70 13.10 -14.25
CA PHE A 488 1.49 12.36 -13.95
C PHE A 488 0.27 13.27 -13.97
N THR A 489 -0.86 12.71 -14.37
CA THR A 489 -2.16 13.36 -14.29
C THR A 489 -3.15 12.34 -13.75
N VAL A 490 -3.78 12.68 -12.62
CA VAL A 490 -4.80 11.86 -11.99
C VAL A 490 -6.13 12.57 -12.14
N LYS A 491 -7.06 11.97 -12.89
CA LYS A 491 -8.40 12.52 -13.13
C LYS A 491 -9.45 11.53 -12.65
N LYS A 492 -10.52 12.03 -12.03
CA LYS A 492 -11.70 11.20 -11.78
C LYS A 492 -12.33 10.82 -13.12
N SER A 493 -12.68 9.55 -13.31
CA SER A 493 -13.35 9.10 -14.53
C SER A 493 -14.80 9.57 -14.51
N GLU A 494 -15.24 10.27 -15.55
CA GLU A 494 -16.63 10.71 -15.72
C GLU A 494 -17.48 9.69 -16.48
N GLU A 495 -16.87 8.61 -16.97
CA GLU A 495 -17.48 7.61 -17.87
C GLU A 495 -18.29 6.53 -17.13
N GLU A 496 -18.35 6.58 -15.79
CA GLU A 496 -19.14 5.61 -15.02
C GLU A 496 -20.58 6.08 -14.83
N GLU A 497 -21.51 5.36 -15.47
CA GLU A 497 -22.97 5.51 -15.29
C GLU A 497 -23.40 5.28 -13.83
N ASP A 498 -22.58 4.56 -13.07
CA ASP A 498 -22.78 4.29 -11.65
C ASP A 498 -22.01 5.31 -10.80
N ALA A 499 -22.69 6.40 -10.44
CA ALA A 499 -22.15 7.49 -9.62
C ALA A 499 -21.64 7.07 -8.23
N THR A 500 -21.83 5.80 -7.82
CA THR A 500 -21.31 5.26 -6.56
C THR A 500 -19.89 4.72 -6.66
N LYS A 501 -19.34 4.54 -7.87
CA LYS A 501 -17.98 4.05 -8.08
C LYS A 501 -17.00 5.22 -8.29
N ASP A 502 -16.07 5.36 -7.35
CA ASP A 502 -14.97 6.31 -7.47
C ASP A 502 -13.82 5.68 -8.27
N THR A 503 -13.86 5.82 -9.60
CA THR A 503 -12.74 5.46 -10.48
C THR A 503 -11.91 6.65 -10.90
N TYR A 504 -10.62 6.39 -11.12
CA TYR A 504 -9.65 7.39 -11.52
C TYR A 504 -8.86 6.89 -12.72
N ILE A 505 -8.47 7.80 -13.61
CA ILE A 505 -7.51 7.54 -14.68
C ILE A 505 -6.19 8.17 -14.24
N ILE A 506 -5.17 7.32 -14.10
CA ILE A 506 -3.78 7.74 -13.91
C ILE A 506 -3.12 7.69 -15.28
N GLU A 507 -2.75 8.86 -15.79
CA GLU A 507 -2.00 9.04 -17.03
C GLU A 507 -0.57 9.48 -16.69
N CYS A 508 0.42 8.91 -17.38
CA CYS A 508 1.82 9.27 -17.25
C CYS A 508 2.46 9.50 -18.62
N GLU A 509 3.01 10.69 -18.84
CA GLU A 509 3.99 10.93 -19.90
C GLU A 509 5.36 10.49 -19.36
N GLY A 510 5.77 9.28 -19.73
CA GLY A 510 7.03 8.69 -19.28
C GLY A 510 8.24 9.37 -19.91
N ILE A 511 9.39 9.28 -19.24
CA ILE A 511 10.62 9.96 -19.66
C ILE A 511 11.29 9.31 -20.87
N GLY A 512 10.78 8.15 -21.33
CA GLY A 512 11.36 7.41 -22.44
C GLY A 512 12.81 7.00 -22.18
N MET A 513 13.07 6.43 -21.00
CA MET A 513 14.42 6.02 -20.64
C MET A 513 14.96 5.03 -21.66
N ALA A 514 16.13 5.34 -22.20
CA ALA A 514 16.85 4.47 -23.13
C ALA A 514 18.03 3.84 -22.41
N ASN A 515 18.21 2.54 -22.59
CA ASN A 515 19.41 1.85 -22.12
C ASN A 515 20.60 2.22 -23.01
N PRO A 516 21.62 2.91 -22.50
CA PRO A 516 22.76 3.34 -23.31
C PRO A 516 23.65 2.18 -23.77
N HIS A 517 23.42 0.96 -23.27
CA HIS A 517 24.21 -0.23 -23.57
C HIS A 517 23.63 -1.11 -24.69
N LEU A 518 22.45 -0.78 -25.25
CA LEU A 518 21.72 -1.59 -26.24
C LEU A 518 21.28 -0.83 -27.50
#